data_AF-A0A2W4SCI6-F1
#
_entry.id   AF-A0A2W4SCI6-F1
#
_cell.length_a   1.000
_cell.length_b   1.000
_cell.length_c   1.000
_cell.angle_alpha   90.00
_cell.angle_beta   90.00
_cell.angle_gamma   90.00
#
_symmetry.space_group_name_H-M   'P 1'
#
loop_
_entity.id
_entity.type
_entity.pdbx_description
1 polymer ?
#
loop_
_entity_poly.entity_id
_entity_poly.type
_entity_poly.pdbx_seq_one_letter_code
_entity_poly.pdbx_strand_id
1 'polypeptide(L)'
;MATPLISFATAFLLSLALTYKVRGWAPRLGLVDMPDGVRRVHDRPMPRAGGVAVYAAVALVLAVAWAAGGLPGYPEASGAGLVLKLMAGGAGMFLLGLWDDARQLPARVKLAGQVLVAVAAYVSGIRIDTLSLLGGPLPEWLSLGVTVFWLVGITNAFNLIDGSDGVAAGSAIFAALAVAAVLALGGDPWGTTVALTLAGAALGFLFFNFPPASIFLGDSGSLFLGFMLGALGVITSQKAPTALAVLIPVISFGVPILDTLLAVVRRFLRAEPLFKADRRHIHHRLRELGHSPRKVALLVYMVSALFALLSLLLVRPGGHMQAAVFVVLGLVVLIGVQRLDVPELLELRRLVHRGLHPRRVIARNVRIREAVDALGRARSGAEVVAALEHALAAGEFVRAELWLPERLGRVLADARAVQRAHAGYRWAWAAADRPSDELWELRLPFRGADGLDAGQLCLWQRVQDEHPLADVRLIATQLQPALVRALGRIGDQGAVPALSPAPRVAMAVAGGDRARLP
;
A
#
# COMPACT_ATOMS: atom_id res chain seq x y z
N MET A 1 -16.39 35.56 11.90
CA MET A 1 -16.58 34.78 10.64
C MET A 1 -16.48 35.62 9.37
N ALA A 2 -16.95 36.87 9.32
CA ALA A 2 -16.85 37.70 8.11
C ALA A 2 -15.40 37.86 7.63
N THR A 3 -14.51 38.17 8.55
CA THR A 3 -13.08 38.34 8.32
C THR A 3 -12.38 37.15 7.62
N PRO A 4 -12.40 35.91 8.15
CA PRO A 4 -11.75 34.79 7.47
C PRO A 4 -12.32 34.48 6.08
N LEU A 5 -13.62 34.73 5.88
CA LEU A 5 -14.29 34.55 4.58
C LEU A 5 -13.87 35.60 3.55
N ILE A 6 -13.67 36.85 3.99
CA ILE A 6 -13.10 37.91 3.14
C ILE A 6 -11.68 37.51 2.73
N SER A 7 -10.83 37.07 3.67
CA SER A 7 -9.48 36.61 3.35
C SER A 7 -9.46 35.43 2.37
N PHE A 8 -10.39 34.48 2.51
CA PHE A 8 -10.59 33.39 1.53
C PHE A 8 -10.88 33.95 0.14
N ALA A 9 -11.89 34.82 0.02
CA ALA A 9 -12.33 35.36 -1.26
C ALA A 9 -11.24 36.23 -1.92
N THR A 10 -10.56 37.07 -1.13
CA THR A 10 -9.45 37.90 -1.62
C THR A 10 -8.28 37.02 -2.07
N ALA A 11 -7.90 36.00 -1.30
CA ALA A 11 -6.83 35.08 -1.68
C ALA A 11 -7.17 34.27 -2.94
N PHE A 12 -8.43 33.85 -3.08
CA PHE A 12 -8.93 33.18 -4.27
C PHE A 12 -8.80 34.07 -5.52
N LEU A 13 -9.35 35.29 -5.48
CA LEU A 13 -9.30 36.21 -6.61
C LEU A 13 -7.86 36.63 -6.96
N LEU A 14 -7.05 36.88 -5.93
CA LEU A 14 -5.65 37.27 -6.11
C LEU A 14 -4.82 36.12 -6.69
N SER A 15 -4.96 34.90 -6.16
CA SER A 15 -4.28 33.71 -6.70
C SER A 15 -4.73 33.41 -8.13
N LEU A 16 -6.01 33.56 -8.45
CA LEU A 16 -6.53 33.42 -9.81
C LEU A 16 -5.86 34.43 -10.77
N ALA A 17 -5.82 35.71 -10.39
CA ALA A 17 -5.20 36.77 -11.20
C ALA A 17 -3.68 36.62 -11.34
N LEU A 18 -2.99 36.28 -10.24
CA LEU A 18 -1.54 36.07 -10.24
C LEU A 18 -1.17 34.82 -11.03
N THR A 19 -1.92 33.72 -10.90
CA THR A 19 -1.66 32.49 -11.65
C THR A 19 -1.80 32.73 -13.16
N TYR A 20 -2.82 33.49 -13.58
CA TYR A 20 -2.97 33.89 -14.98
C TYR A 20 -1.74 34.65 -15.50
N LYS A 21 -1.22 35.62 -14.74
CA LYS A 21 -0.03 36.40 -15.11
C LYS A 21 1.25 35.56 -15.11
N VAL A 22 1.48 34.81 -14.03
CA VAL A 22 2.69 33.97 -13.84
C VAL A 22 2.77 32.89 -14.91
N ARG A 23 1.64 32.32 -15.35
CA ARG A 23 1.59 31.36 -16.46
C ARG A 23 2.23 31.91 -17.74
N GLY A 24 2.00 33.20 -18.05
CA GLY A 24 2.59 33.85 -19.22
C GLY A 24 4.06 34.24 -19.06
N TRP A 25 4.52 34.49 -17.82
CA TRP A 25 5.89 34.92 -17.54
C TRP A 25 6.87 33.76 -17.31
N ALA A 26 6.40 32.64 -16.78
CA ALA A 26 7.23 31.49 -16.43
C ALA A 26 8.15 31.00 -17.57
N PRO A 27 7.70 30.94 -18.86
CA PRO A 27 8.60 30.59 -19.97
C PRO A 27 9.76 31.56 -20.17
N ARG A 28 9.55 32.85 -19.91
CA ARG A 28 10.59 33.89 -20.06
C ARG A 28 11.65 33.83 -18.95
N LEU A 29 11.30 33.26 -17.80
CA LEU A 29 12.16 33.11 -16.63
C LEU A 29 12.85 31.74 -16.57
N GLY A 30 12.64 30.87 -17.57
CA GLY A 30 13.17 29.51 -17.59
C GLY A 30 12.53 28.56 -16.58
N LEU A 31 11.42 28.96 -15.92
CA LEU A 31 10.68 28.14 -14.96
C LEU A 31 9.68 27.23 -15.69
N VAL A 32 10.22 26.30 -16.49
CA VAL A 32 9.44 25.41 -17.36
C VAL A 32 9.84 23.96 -17.14
N ASP A 33 8.85 23.11 -16.95
CA ASP A 33 8.99 21.65 -16.92
C ASP A 33 9.06 21.13 -18.36
N MET A 34 10.27 20.87 -18.84
CA MET A 34 10.51 20.23 -20.14
C MET A 34 10.07 18.75 -20.10
N PRO A 35 9.39 18.23 -21.14
CA PRO A 35 9.07 16.82 -21.23
C PRO A 35 10.34 16.00 -21.49
N ASP A 36 10.56 14.95 -20.70
CA ASP A 36 11.77 14.12 -20.78
C ASP A 36 11.47 12.69 -21.28
N GLY A 37 10.21 12.38 -21.58
CA GLY A 37 9.76 11.07 -22.11
C GLY A 37 9.91 9.88 -21.14
N VAL A 38 10.55 10.08 -19.98
CA VAL A 38 10.88 9.01 -19.03
C VAL A 38 10.25 9.28 -17.66
N ARG A 39 10.26 10.52 -17.14
CA ARG A 39 9.69 10.89 -15.83
C ARG A 39 8.48 11.83 -15.95
N ARG A 40 8.38 12.60 -17.03
CA ARG A 40 7.38 13.65 -17.27
C ARG A 40 6.54 13.29 -18.50
N VAL A 41 5.27 12.96 -18.27
CA VAL A 41 4.34 12.38 -19.27
C VAL A 41 3.53 13.47 -20.01
N HIS A 42 4.03 14.70 -20.06
CA HIS A 42 3.36 15.83 -20.71
C HIS A 42 3.93 16.00 -22.12
N ASP A 43 3.09 16.36 -23.10
CA ASP A 43 3.55 16.47 -24.49
C ASP A 43 4.13 17.86 -24.82
N ARG A 44 4.07 18.82 -23.89
CA ARG A 44 4.50 20.21 -24.09
C ARG A 44 5.26 20.74 -22.87
N PRO A 45 6.21 21.69 -23.07
CA PRO A 45 6.84 22.39 -21.95
C PRO A 45 5.79 23.12 -21.12
N MET A 46 5.73 22.80 -19.82
CA MET A 46 4.68 23.30 -18.92
C MET A 46 5.26 24.29 -17.91
N PRO A 47 4.69 25.48 -17.73
CA PRO A 47 5.08 26.41 -16.67
C PRO A 47 5.11 25.73 -15.29
N ARG A 48 6.21 25.87 -14.54
CA ARG A 48 6.40 25.29 -13.19
C ARG A 48 6.65 26.39 -12.17
N ALA A 49 5.69 27.30 -12.06
CA ALA A 49 5.79 28.50 -11.21
C ALA A 49 4.49 28.78 -10.43
N GLY A 50 3.57 27.81 -10.34
CA GLY A 50 2.29 27.96 -9.67
C GLY A 50 2.43 28.35 -8.20
N GLY A 51 3.46 27.82 -7.53
CA GLY A 51 3.80 28.14 -6.15
C GLY A 51 4.06 29.63 -5.91
N VAL A 52 4.61 30.35 -6.90
CA VAL A 52 4.85 31.81 -6.81
C VAL A 52 3.53 32.56 -6.67
N ALA A 53 2.51 32.18 -7.47
CA ALA A 53 1.20 32.82 -7.41
C ALA A 53 0.48 32.51 -6.10
N VAL A 54 0.52 31.25 -5.64
CA VAL A 54 -0.10 30.82 -4.38
C VAL A 54 0.57 31.51 -3.19
N TYR A 55 1.90 31.48 -3.09
CA TYR A 55 2.65 32.14 -2.02
C TYR A 55 2.39 33.65 -2.00
N ALA A 56 2.52 34.33 -3.14
CA ALA A 56 2.31 35.77 -3.22
C ALA A 56 0.87 36.17 -2.83
N ALA A 57 -0.14 35.38 -3.21
CA ALA A 57 -1.52 35.63 -2.82
C ALA A 57 -1.71 35.51 -1.31
N VAL A 58 -1.20 34.44 -0.69
CA VAL A 58 -1.27 34.25 0.77
C VAL A 58 -0.49 35.33 1.50
N ALA A 59 0.73 35.61 1.07
CA ALA A 59 1.61 36.60 1.69
C ALA A 59 0.97 38.00 1.66
N LEU A 60 0.42 38.43 0.53
CA LEU A 60 -0.20 39.75 0.41
C LEU A 60 -1.47 39.87 1.26
N VAL A 61 -2.34 38.86 1.24
CA VAL A 61 -3.57 38.88 2.05
C VAL A 61 -3.25 38.91 3.54
N LEU A 62 -2.29 38.10 4.00
CA LEU A 62 -1.90 38.08 5.42
C LEU A 62 -1.12 39.34 5.83
N ALA A 63 -0.29 39.90 4.95
CA ALA A 63 0.41 41.17 5.21
C ALA A 63 -0.58 42.34 5.34
N VAL A 64 -1.59 42.42 4.47
CA VAL A 64 -2.65 43.43 4.58
C VAL A 64 -3.48 43.23 5.85
N ALA A 65 -3.84 41.99 6.16
CA ALA A 65 -4.55 41.66 7.40
C ALA A 65 -3.76 42.05 8.67
N TRP A 66 -2.44 41.91 8.63
CA TRP A 66 -1.54 42.32 9.71
C TRP A 66 -1.39 43.85 9.77
N ALA A 67 -1.14 44.51 8.64
CA ALA A 67 -0.92 45.95 8.55
C ALA A 67 -2.17 46.79 8.88
N ALA A 68 -3.37 46.25 8.65
CA ALA A 68 -4.63 46.90 8.98
C ALA A 68 -4.93 46.94 10.50
N GLY A 69 -3.99 46.55 11.38
CA GLY A 69 -4.19 46.47 12.82
C GLY A 69 -5.04 45.27 13.25
N GLY A 70 -5.12 44.26 12.39
CA GLY A 70 -6.10 43.19 12.47
C GLY A 70 -7.24 43.39 11.47
N LEU A 71 -7.88 42.30 11.11
CA LEU A 71 -9.14 42.36 10.38
C LEU A 71 -10.26 42.83 11.36
N PRO A 72 -11.30 43.54 10.89
CA PRO A 72 -12.35 44.07 11.76
C PRO A 72 -12.87 43.01 12.75
N GLY A 73 -12.73 43.28 14.06
CA GLY A 73 -13.18 42.38 15.13
C GLY A 73 -12.11 41.55 15.87
N TYR A 74 -10.81 41.85 15.75
CA TYR A 74 -9.74 41.13 16.47
C TYR A 74 -8.81 42.05 17.28
N PRO A 75 -8.55 41.79 18.58
CA PRO A 75 -7.56 42.54 19.36
C PRO A 75 -6.13 42.30 18.86
N GLU A 76 -5.32 43.38 18.79
CA GLU A 76 -3.97 43.45 18.20
C GLU A 76 -2.92 42.52 18.84
N ALA A 77 -3.06 42.15 20.11
CA ALA A 77 -1.93 41.67 20.91
C ALA A 77 -1.63 40.15 20.86
N SER A 78 -2.55 39.29 20.38
CA SER A 78 -2.46 37.83 20.66
C SER A 78 -2.22 36.91 19.45
N GLY A 79 -2.23 37.40 18.21
CA GLY A 79 -2.11 36.55 17.01
C GLY A 79 -1.09 36.94 15.95
N ALA A 80 -0.59 38.19 15.97
CA ALA A 80 0.41 38.67 15.01
C ALA A 80 1.69 37.83 14.99
N GLY A 81 2.14 37.41 16.18
CA GLY A 81 3.31 36.53 16.31
C GLY A 81 3.12 35.16 15.65
N LEU A 82 1.91 34.62 15.64
CA LEU A 82 1.63 33.34 14.98
C LEU A 82 1.72 33.47 13.45
N VAL A 83 1.08 34.50 12.89
CA VAL A 83 1.10 34.77 11.44
C VAL A 83 2.53 34.97 10.96
N LEU A 84 3.35 35.74 11.71
CA LEU A 84 4.75 35.96 11.36
C LEU A 84 5.57 34.67 11.36
N LYS A 85 5.40 33.80 12.36
CA LYS A 85 6.09 32.50 12.44
C LYS A 85 5.73 31.59 11.26
N LEU A 86 4.44 31.49 10.95
CA LEU A 86 3.94 30.71 9.81
C LEU A 86 4.46 31.28 8.49
N MET A 87 4.42 32.60 8.31
CA MET A 87 4.93 33.26 7.11
C MET A 87 6.44 33.12 6.95
N ALA A 88 7.21 33.20 8.04
CA ALA A 88 8.67 33.02 7.99
C ALA A 88 9.04 31.59 7.58
N GLY A 89 8.42 30.58 8.20
CA GLY A 89 8.65 29.18 7.82
C GLY A 89 8.12 28.86 6.41
N GLY A 90 6.95 29.40 6.06
CA GLY A 90 6.37 29.28 4.72
C GLY A 90 7.26 29.90 3.66
N ALA A 91 7.82 31.09 3.90
CA ALA A 91 8.80 31.74 3.03
C ALA A 91 10.06 30.88 2.88
N GLY A 92 10.58 30.29 3.96
CA GLY A 92 11.72 29.38 3.92
C GLY A 92 11.48 28.16 3.01
N MET A 93 10.32 27.52 3.14
CA MET A 93 9.94 26.36 2.31
C MET A 93 9.65 26.74 0.87
N PHE A 94 9.00 27.89 0.64
CA PHE A 94 8.76 28.44 -0.69
C PHE A 94 10.09 28.74 -1.41
N LEU A 95 11.03 29.42 -0.75
CA LEU A 95 12.34 29.76 -1.32
C LEU A 95 13.17 28.51 -1.59
N LEU A 96 13.16 27.53 -0.69
CA LEU A 96 13.82 26.24 -0.91
C LEU A 96 13.23 25.52 -2.13
N GLY A 97 11.90 25.48 -2.24
CA GLY A 97 11.23 24.86 -3.37
C GLY A 97 11.42 25.64 -4.68
N LEU A 98 11.50 26.96 -4.64
CA LEU A 98 11.81 27.79 -5.80
C LEU A 98 13.24 27.58 -6.28
N TRP A 99 14.18 27.39 -5.35
CA TRP A 99 15.55 27.00 -5.68
C TRP A 99 15.60 25.60 -6.32
N ASP A 100 14.79 24.66 -5.83
CA ASP A 100 14.65 23.34 -6.44
C ASP A 100 14.01 23.39 -7.83
N ASP A 101 12.94 24.15 -8.02
CA ASP A 101 12.30 24.36 -9.33
C ASP A 101 13.29 24.96 -10.35
N ALA A 102 14.21 25.83 -9.91
CA ALA A 102 15.19 26.49 -10.77
C ALA A 102 16.46 25.65 -11.04
N ARG A 103 16.91 24.83 -10.08
CA ARG A 103 18.23 24.15 -10.16
C ARG A 103 18.21 22.63 -9.97
N GLN A 104 17.05 22.03 -9.71
CA GLN A 104 16.90 20.59 -9.42
C GLN A 104 17.88 20.09 -8.36
N LEU A 105 17.61 20.39 -7.08
CA LEU A 105 18.53 20.09 -6.00
C LEU A 105 18.62 18.56 -5.75
N PRO A 106 19.78 18.08 -5.27
CA PRO A 106 19.87 16.72 -4.76
C PRO A 106 18.91 16.53 -3.58
N ALA A 107 18.26 15.36 -3.49
CA ALA A 107 17.29 15.04 -2.45
C ALA A 107 17.81 15.28 -1.02
N ARG A 108 19.11 15.06 -0.77
CA ARG A 108 19.75 15.31 0.54
C ARG A 108 19.81 16.79 0.89
N VAL A 109 20.09 17.67 -0.08
CA VAL A 109 20.15 19.13 0.12
C VAL A 109 18.75 19.66 0.39
N LYS A 110 17.77 19.21 -0.39
CA LYS A 110 16.37 19.55 -0.18
C LYS A 110 15.87 19.12 1.20
N LEU A 111 16.17 17.89 1.62
CA LEU A 111 15.81 17.39 2.94
C LEU A 111 16.49 18.19 4.07
N ALA A 112 17.77 18.53 3.93
CA ALA A 112 18.49 19.34 4.91
C ALA A 112 17.87 20.74 5.06
N GLY A 113 17.48 21.38 3.95
CA GLY A 113 16.77 22.66 3.99
C GLY A 113 15.41 22.56 4.67
N GLN A 114 14.64 21.50 4.38
CA GLN A 114 13.35 21.26 5.05
C GLN A 114 13.52 21.07 6.56
N VAL A 115 14.53 20.30 6.99
CA VAL A 115 14.86 20.08 8.40
C VAL A 115 15.25 21.40 9.06
N LEU A 116 16.09 22.22 8.42
CA LEU A 116 16.49 23.52 8.96
C LEU A 116 15.27 24.43 9.21
N VAL A 117 14.36 24.52 8.23
CA VAL A 117 13.14 25.32 8.38
C VAL A 117 12.22 24.74 9.47
N ALA A 118 12.10 23.42 9.57
CA ALA A 118 11.31 22.75 10.61
C ALA A 118 11.89 22.97 12.03
N VAL A 119 13.22 22.95 12.19
CA VAL A 119 13.90 23.27 13.45
C VAL A 119 13.68 24.74 13.81
N ALA A 120 13.80 25.66 12.84
CA ALA A 120 13.51 27.07 13.08
C ALA A 120 12.04 27.29 13.52
N ALA A 121 11.09 26.58 12.89
CA ALA A 121 9.68 26.60 13.29
C ALA A 121 9.50 26.08 14.72
N TYR A 122 10.17 24.99 15.09
CA TYR A 122 10.18 24.44 16.45
C TYR A 122 10.67 25.47 17.47
N VAL A 123 11.84 26.08 17.23
CA VAL A 123 12.43 27.10 18.11
C VAL A 123 11.53 28.34 18.22
N SER A 124 10.80 28.68 17.14
CA SER A 124 9.81 29.76 17.16
C SER A 124 8.54 29.43 17.96
N GLY A 125 8.36 28.18 18.40
CA GLY A 125 7.23 27.72 19.20
C GLY A 125 6.15 26.95 18.44
N ILE A 126 6.35 26.62 17.16
CA ILE A 126 5.50 25.65 16.44
C ILE A 126 6.04 24.26 16.77
N ARG A 127 5.63 23.71 17.91
CA ARG A 127 6.16 22.47 18.47
C ARG A 127 5.06 21.57 19.02
N ILE A 128 5.25 20.26 18.94
CA ILE A 128 4.37 19.25 19.54
C ILE A 128 4.90 18.96 20.95
N ASP A 129 4.35 19.65 21.95
CA ASP A 129 4.78 19.50 23.36
C ASP A 129 4.07 18.35 24.09
N THR A 130 2.87 17.97 23.65
CA THR A 130 2.03 16.98 24.32
C THR A 130 1.43 16.02 23.31
N LEU A 131 1.47 14.72 23.63
CA LEU A 131 0.72 13.69 22.92
C LEU A 131 -0.15 12.94 23.91
N SER A 132 -1.44 13.29 23.95
CA SER A 132 -2.40 12.70 24.90
C SER A 132 -2.51 11.18 24.77
N LEU A 133 -2.31 10.64 23.56
CA LEU A 133 -2.27 9.20 23.29
C LEU A 133 -1.07 8.48 23.94
N LEU A 134 0.02 9.18 24.22
CA LEU A 134 1.25 8.64 24.83
C LEU A 134 1.37 9.00 26.33
N GLY A 135 0.30 9.48 26.95
CA GLY A 135 0.27 9.75 28.39
C GLY A 135 0.70 11.15 28.81
N GLY A 136 0.81 12.12 27.88
CA GLY A 136 0.93 13.54 28.22
C GLY A 136 2.11 14.28 27.59
N PRO A 137 2.82 15.16 28.35
CA PRO A 137 3.89 15.99 27.82
C PRO A 137 5.12 15.18 27.40
N LEU A 138 5.80 15.63 26.35
CA LEU A 138 7.00 15.00 25.81
C LEU A 138 8.27 15.67 26.36
N PRO A 139 9.36 14.92 26.56
CA PRO A 139 10.68 15.53 26.79
C PRO A 139 11.15 16.30 25.55
N GLU A 140 11.96 17.34 25.74
CA GLU A 140 12.33 18.29 24.67
C GLU A 140 12.93 17.61 23.43
N TRP A 141 13.83 16.65 23.60
CA TRP A 141 14.45 15.93 22.48
C TRP A 141 13.43 15.15 21.64
N LEU A 142 12.42 14.57 22.28
CA LEU A 142 11.36 13.82 21.60
C LEU A 142 10.37 14.77 20.95
N SER A 143 10.02 15.87 21.62
CA SER A 143 9.20 16.94 21.06
C SER A 143 9.83 17.53 19.79
N LEU A 144 11.14 17.81 19.82
CA LEU A 144 11.90 18.26 18.65
C LEU A 144 11.85 17.22 17.52
N GLY A 145 12.19 15.97 17.82
CA GLY A 145 12.22 14.88 16.85
C GLY A 145 10.86 14.66 16.18
N VAL A 146 9.78 14.60 16.96
CA VAL A 146 8.41 14.41 16.47
C VAL A 146 7.93 15.62 15.67
N THR A 147 8.22 16.84 16.12
CA THR A 147 7.83 18.07 15.40
C THR A 147 8.53 18.15 14.04
N VAL A 148 9.84 17.95 14.01
CA VAL A 148 10.62 17.99 12.76
C VAL A 148 10.16 16.88 11.82
N PHE A 149 9.99 15.66 12.33
CA PHE A 149 9.48 14.54 11.54
C PHE A 149 8.09 14.84 10.97
N TRP A 150 7.19 15.40 11.77
CA TRP A 150 5.85 15.77 11.32
C TRP A 150 5.89 16.83 10.22
N LEU A 151 6.55 17.97 10.46
CA LEU A 151 6.60 19.06 9.49
C LEU A 151 7.25 18.62 8.17
N VAL A 152 8.42 17.99 8.24
CA VAL A 152 9.14 17.48 7.06
C VAL A 152 8.34 16.38 6.37
N GLY A 153 7.70 15.49 7.14
CA GLY A 153 6.88 14.39 6.64
C GLY A 153 5.67 14.88 5.84
N ILE A 154 4.88 15.81 6.40
CA ILE A 154 3.72 16.39 5.71
C ILE A 154 4.16 17.23 4.51
N THR A 155 5.24 18.01 4.63
CA THR A 155 5.83 18.74 3.50
C THR A 155 6.20 17.81 2.34
N ASN A 156 6.86 16.69 2.61
CA ASN A 156 7.18 15.71 1.56
C ASN A 156 5.94 14.97 1.05
N ALA A 157 4.96 14.68 1.90
CA ALA A 157 3.74 14.03 1.48
C ALA A 157 2.98 14.85 0.43
N PHE A 158 2.87 16.16 0.62
CA PHE A 158 2.28 17.08 -0.38
C PHE A 158 3.12 17.20 -1.65
N ASN A 159 4.46 17.21 -1.52
CA ASN A 159 5.36 17.24 -2.68
C ASN A 159 5.29 15.96 -3.52
N LEU A 160 5.09 14.79 -2.91
CA LEU A 160 4.97 13.52 -3.63
C LEU A 160 3.67 13.38 -4.43
N ILE A 161 2.56 13.90 -3.89
CA ILE A 161 1.26 13.86 -4.59
C ILE A 161 1.11 14.94 -5.68
N ASP A 162 2.03 15.90 -5.76
CA ASP A 162 2.07 16.94 -6.81
C ASP A 162 2.56 16.43 -8.18
N GLY A 163 2.65 15.11 -8.35
CA GLY A 163 2.97 14.46 -9.63
C GLY A 163 1.81 14.40 -10.64
N SER A 164 0.63 14.92 -10.30
CA SER A 164 -0.54 14.91 -11.16
C SER A 164 -1.36 16.20 -11.03
N ASP A 165 -1.85 16.67 -12.18
CA ASP A 165 -2.76 17.82 -12.34
C ASP A 165 -3.86 17.84 -11.27
N GLY A 166 -3.93 18.94 -10.52
CA GLY A 166 -4.98 19.23 -9.54
C GLY A 166 -4.90 18.46 -8.22
N VAL A 167 -4.15 17.36 -8.14
CA VAL A 167 -4.17 16.45 -6.99
C VAL A 167 -3.69 17.12 -5.70
N ALA A 168 -2.49 17.69 -5.69
CA ALA A 168 -1.92 18.32 -4.49
C ALA A 168 -2.72 19.54 -4.03
N ALA A 169 -3.05 20.45 -4.96
CA ALA A 169 -3.82 21.65 -4.67
C ALA A 169 -5.24 21.32 -4.17
N GLY A 170 -5.92 20.36 -4.80
CA GLY A 170 -7.24 19.91 -4.36
C GLY A 170 -7.23 19.27 -2.97
N SER A 171 -6.29 18.36 -2.70
CA SER A 171 -6.13 17.79 -1.35
C SER A 171 -5.79 18.87 -0.32
N ALA A 172 -4.99 19.87 -0.67
CA ALA A 172 -4.64 20.99 0.22
C ALA A 172 -5.87 21.84 0.59
N ILE A 173 -6.82 22.06 -0.34
CA ILE A 173 -8.07 22.78 -0.06
C ILE A 173 -8.89 22.06 1.01
N PHE A 174 -9.17 20.77 0.83
CA PHE A 174 -9.99 20.02 1.82
C PHE A 174 -9.29 19.92 3.18
N ALA A 175 -7.97 19.71 3.19
CA ALA A 175 -7.15 19.74 4.39
C ALA A 175 -7.24 21.10 5.11
N ALA A 176 -7.06 22.20 4.37
CA ALA A 176 -7.16 23.56 4.90
C ALA A 176 -8.55 23.89 5.44
N LEU A 177 -9.62 23.44 4.77
CA LEU A 177 -11.01 23.64 5.22
C LEU A 177 -11.30 22.88 6.52
N ALA A 178 -10.84 21.63 6.65
CA ALA A 178 -10.98 20.88 7.90
C ALA A 178 -10.25 21.57 9.06
N VAL A 179 -8.99 21.94 8.83
CA VAL A 179 -8.17 22.67 9.81
C VAL A 179 -8.81 24.00 10.19
N ALA A 180 -9.30 24.79 9.22
CA ALA A 180 -10.00 26.04 9.46
C ALA A 180 -11.24 25.86 10.34
N ALA A 181 -12.04 24.82 10.08
CA ALA A 181 -13.23 24.51 10.85
C ALA A 181 -12.89 24.14 12.31
N VAL A 182 -11.85 23.32 12.54
CA VAL A 182 -11.45 22.99 13.92
C VAL A 182 -10.91 24.20 14.66
N LEU A 183 -10.06 25.01 14.01
CA LEU A 183 -9.55 26.25 14.62
C LEU A 183 -10.68 27.24 14.92
N ALA A 184 -11.69 27.31 14.05
CA ALA A 184 -12.86 28.16 14.25
C ALA A 184 -13.70 27.71 15.45
N LEU A 185 -13.90 26.39 15.60
CA LEU A 185 -14.59 25.79 16.75
C LEU A 185 -13.79 25.98 18.05
N GLY A 186 -12.46 25.96 17.97
CA GLY A 186 -11.56 26.23 19.09
C GLY A 186 -11.36 27.70 19.42
N GLY A 187 -12.07 28.61 18.74
CA GLY A 187 -11.97 30.06 18.99
C GLY A 187 -10.62 30.68 18.57
N ASP A 188 -9.92 30.09 17.60
CA ASP A 188 -8.67 30.62 17.03
C ASP A 188 -8.90 31.33 15.69
N PRO A 189 -9.22 32.63 15.71
CA PRO A 189 -9.52 33.36 14.49
C PRO A 189 -8.34 33.58 13.56
N TRP A 190 -7.13 33.70 14.11
CA TRP A 190 -5.92 33.92 13.32
C TRP A 190 -5.57 32.64 12.58
N GLY A 191 -5.58 31.50 13.27
CA GLY A 191 -5.44 30.19 12.66
C GLY A 191 -6.50 29.93 11.58
N THR A 192 -7.78 30.22 11.85
CA THR A 192 -8.85 30.11 10.84
C THR A 192 -8.62 31.00 9.63
N THR A 193 -8.17 32.25 9.84
CA THR A 193 -7.87 33.19 8.75
C THR A 193 -6.76 32.67 7.87
N VAL A 194 -5.66 32.18 8.45
CA VAL A 194 -4.53 31.64 7.68
C VAL A 194 -4.96 30.39 6.91
N ALA A 195 -5.69 29.48 7.54
CA ALA A 195 -6.16 28.25 6.89
C ALA A 195 -7.13 28.55 5.73
N LEU A 196 -8.08 29.48 5.91
CA LEU A 196 -8.99 29.88 4.83
C LEU A 196 -8.31 30.70 3.73
N THR A 197 -7.32 31.52 4.06
CA THR A 197 -6.47 32.19 3.06
C THR A 197 -5.75 31.16 2.18
N LEU A 198 -5.19 30.11 2.80
CA LEU A 198 -4.52 29.01 2.10
C LEU A 198 -5.49 28.25 1.18
N ALA A 199 -6.69 27.92 1.69
CA ALA A 199 -7.74 27.26 0.91
C ALA A 199 -8.16 28.10 -0.30
N GLY A 200 -8.37 29.41 -0.11
CA GLY A 200 -8.73 30.34 -1.18
C GLY A 200 -7.64 30.44 -2.23
N ALA A 201 -6.39 30.64 -1.83
CA ALA A 201 -5.26 30.72 -2.75
C ALA A 201 -5.05 29.41 -3.54
N ALA A 202 -5.16 28.25 -2.88
CA ALA A 202 -5.08 26.95 -3.54
C ALA A 202 -6.23 26.75 -4.54
N LEU A 203 -7.45 27.18 -4.21
CA LEU A 203 -8.61 27.11 -5.11
C LEU A 203 -8.45 28.02 -6.34
N GLY A 204 -7.92 29.24 -6.15
CA GLY A 204 -7.66 30.16 -7.26
C GLY A 204 -6.62 29.61 -8.25
N PHE A 205 -5.58 28.96 -7.71
CA PHE A 205 -4.58 28.26 -8.52
C PHE A 205 -5.16 27.01 -9.20
N LEU A 206 -6.01 26.25 -8.49
CA LEU A 206 -6.62 25.02 -8.98
C LEU A 206 -7.40 25.23 -10.29
N PHE A 207 -7.98 26.41 -10.51
CA PHE A 207 -8.66 26.72 -11.77
C PHE A 207 -7.76 26.54 -13.00
N PHE A 208 -6.47 26.83 -12.89
CA PHE A 208 -5.49 26.68 -13.97
C PHE A 208 -4.72 25.36 -13.94
N ASN A 209 -4.76 24.64 -12.80
CA ASN A 209 -4.07 23.38 -12.57
C ASN A 209 -5.00 22.15 -12.68
N PHE A 210 -6.32 22.34 -12.71
CA PHE A 210 -7.28 21.25 -12.92
C PHE A 210 -7.09 20.60 -14.30
N PRO A 211 -7.16 19.26 -14.42
CA PRO A 211 -6.83 18.58 -15.67
C PRO A 211 -7.74 18.99 -16.85
N PRO A 212 -7.18 19.31 -18.04
CA PRO A 212 -5.76 19.40 -18.36
C PRO A 212 -5.12 20.68 -17.78
N ALA A 213 -4.04 20.54 -17.01
CA ALA A 213 -3.38 21.69 -16.40
C ALA A 213 -2.74 22.61 -17.45
N SER A 214 -2.66 23.90 -17.11
CA SER A 214 -1.94 24.93 -17.89
C SER A 214 -0.71 25.50 -17.17
N ILE A 215 -0.51 25.12 -15.90
CA ILE A 215 0.63 25.46 -15.05
C ILE A 215 0.72 24.42 -13.91
N PHE A 216 1.93 24.03 -13.55
CA PHE A 216 2.22 23.17 -12.41
C PHE A 216 2.52 23.97 -11.16
N LEU A 217 2.17 23.38 -10.01
CA LEU A 217 2.39 23.97 -8.70
C LEU A 217 3.88 24.10 -8.42
N GLY A 218 4.65 23.04 -8.72
CA GLY A 218 6.09 23.02 -8.52
C GLY A 218 6.48 22.76 -7.08
N ASP A 219 7.77 22.62 -6.84
CA ASP A 219 8.32 22.36 -5.52
C ASP A 219 8.15 23.58 -4.62
N SER A 220 8.26 24.79 -5.17
CA SER A 220 7.94 26.05 -4.48
C SER A 220 6.56 26.03 -3.83
N GLY A 221 5.53 25.57 -4.56
CA GLY A 221 4.16 25.55 -4.09
C GLY A 221 3.85 24.36 -3.18
N SER A 222 4.28 23.16 -3.56
CA SER A 222 3.97 21.95 -2.79
C SER A 222 4.69 21.90 -1.44
N LEU A 223 5.95 22.38 -1.36
CA LEU A 223 6.65 22.49 -0.09
C LEU A 223 6.00 23.54 0.82
N PHE A 224 5.64 24.70 0.26
CA PHE A 224 4.94 25.76 0.98
C PHE A 224 3.59 25.29 1.54
N LEU A 225 2.73 24.72 0.70
CA LEU A 225 1.41 24.22 1.13
C LEU A 225 1.56 23.13 2.20
N GLY A 226 2.45 22.16 1.99
CA GLY A 226 2.67 21.08 2.93
C GLY A 226 3.19 21.57 4.29
N PHE A 227 4.11 22.53 4.31
CA PHE A 227 4.59 23.12 5.57
C PHE A 227 3.50 23.92 6.29
N MET A 228 2.79 24.80 5.57
CA MET A 228 1.72 25.62 6.16
C MET A 228 0.63 24.74 6.78
N LEU A 229 0.20 23.69 6.07
CA LEU A 229 -0.77 22.72 6.59
C LEU A 229 -0.21 21.90 7.75
N GLY A 230 1.04 21.43 7.65
CA GLY A 230 1.71 20.71 8.74
C GLY A 230 1.78 21.53 10.02
N ALA A 231 2.18 22.81 9.91
CA ALA A 231 2.29 23.74 11.03
C ALA A 231 0.91 24.10 11.62
N LEU A 232 -0.10 24.37 10.78
CA LEU A 232 -1.48 24.54 11.23
C LEU A 232 -2.04 23.27 11.88
N GLY A 233 -1.62 22.10 11.42
CA GLY A 233 -1.93 20.81 12.04
C GLY A 233 -1.39 20.71 13.48
N VAL A 234 -0.14 21.15 13.71
CA VAL A 234 0.43 21.22 15.07
C VAL A 234 -0.43 22.12 15.97
N ILE A 235 -0.77 23.32 15.51
CA ILE A 235 -1.60 24.29 16.26
C ILE A 235 -3.00 23.71 16.55
N THR A 236 -3.59 23.04 15.56
CA THR A 236 -4.90 22.40 15.68
C THR A 236 -4.90 21.30 16.74
N SER A 237 -3.85 20.48 16.78
CA SER A 237 -3.73 19.36 17.72
C SER A 237 -3.65 19.79 19.19
N GLN A 238 -3.23 21.03 19.45
CA GLN A 238 -3.13 21.59 20.81
C GLN A 238 -4.40 22.29 21.26
N LYS A 239 -5.22 22.79 20.32
CA LYS A 239 -6.42 23.57 20.63
C LYS A 239 -7.69 22.74 20.67
N ALA A 240 -7.70 21.54 20.09
CA ALA A 240 -8.89 20.69 20.11
C ALA A 240 -9.08 20.05 21.51
N PRO A 241 -10.31 20.04 22.06
CA PRO A 241 -10.60 19.67 23.44
C PRO A 241 -10.56 18.15 23.73
N THR A 242 -10.03 17.34 22.81
CA THR A 242 -10.10 15.88 22.85
C THR A 242 -8.72 15.26 22.79
N ALA A 243 -8.49 14.14 23.49
CA ALA A 243 -7.25 13.38 23.39
C ALA A 243 -6.97 12.88 21.95
N LEU A 244 -8.00 12.81 21.10
CA LEU A 244 -7.89 12.46 19.68
C LEU A 244 -7.55 13.66 18.79
N ALA A 245 -7.27 14.84 19.35
CA ALA A 245 -6.96 16.06 18.60
C ALA A 245 -5.79 15.89 17.61
N VAL A 246 -4.79 15.08 18.00
CA VAL A 246 -3.63 14.72 17.17
C VAL A 246 -4.05 13.97 15.91
N LEU A 247 -5.14 13.21 15.95
CA LEU A 247 -5.64 12.45 14.80
C LEU A 247 -6.37 13.31 13.78
N ILE A 248 -6.83 14.51 14.16
CA ILE A 248 -7.59 15.37 13.25
C ILE A 248 -6.71 15.74 12.03
N PRO A 249 -5.52 16.37 12.18
CA PRO A 249 -4.65 16.65 11.03
C PRO A 249 -4.21 15.38 10.30
N VAL A 250 -3.92 14.29 11.02
CA VAL A 250 -3.51 13.01 10.42
C VAL A 250 -4.59 12.49 9.45
N ILE A 251 -5.85 12.54 9.85
CA ILE A 251 -6.96 12.09 9.01
C ILE A 251 -7.23 13.12 7.91
N SER A 252 -7.26 14.43 8.20
CA SER A 252 -7.48 15.46 7.17
C SER A 252 -6.43 15.40 6.04
N PHE A 253 -5.19 15.03 6.35
CA PHE A 253 -4.10 14.85 5.39
C PHE A 253 -3.99 13.41 4.87
N GLY A 254 -5.03 12.61 5.07
CA GLY A 254 -4.98 11.16 4.91
C GLY A 254 -4.62 10.70 3.50
N VAL A 255 -4.99 11.45 2.43
CA VAL A 255 -4.57 11.09 1.07
C VAL A 255 -3.05 11.25 0.88
N PRO A 256 -2.44 12.43 1.11
CA PRO A 256 -0.98 12.58 1.06
C PRO A 256 -0.23 11.60 1.96
N ILE A 257 -0.70 11.40 3.20
CA ILE A 257 -0.09 10.47 4.15
C ILE A 257 -0.18 9.02 3.65
N LEU A 258 -1.36 8.58 3.21
CA LEU A 258 -1.57 7.22 2.72
C LEU A 258 -0.70 6.94 1.49
N ASP A 259 -0.63 7.88 0.55
CA ASP A 259 0.23 7.74 -0.64
C ASP A 259 1.71 7.55 -0.27
N THR A 260 2.19 8.35 0.69
CA THR A 260 3.57 8.25 1.19
C THR A 260 3.80 6.93 1.94
N LEU A 261 2.87 6.52 2.80
CA LEU A 261 2.96 5.26 3.53
C LEU A 261 2.94 4.05 2.59
N LEU A 262 2.07 4.05 1.57
CA LEU A 262 2.02 2.98 0.57
C LEU A 262 3.33 2.88 -0.21
N ALA A 263 3.94 4.02 -0.56
CA ALA A 263 5.26 4.03 -1.20
C ALA A 263 6.35 3.44 -0.29
N VAL A 264 6.38 3.81 0.99
CA VAL A 264 7.33 3.27 1.99
C VAL A 264 7.14 1.76 2.17
N VAL A 265 5.90 1.31 2.40
CA VAL A 265 5.57 -0.12 2.58
C VAL A 265 5.96 -0.92 1.35
N ARG A 266 5.62 -0.44 0.15
CA ARG A 266 5.99 -1.11 -1.11
C ARG A 266 7.50 -1.24 -1.28
N ARG A 267 8.27 -0.19 -1.01
CA ARG A 267 9.75 -0.24 -1.11
C ARG A 267 10.35 -1.20 -0.09
N PHE A 268 9.83 -1.17 1.14
CA PHE A 268 10.24 -2.09 2.20
C PHE A 268 10.01 -3.55 1.79
N LEU A 269 8.83 -3.88 1.26
CA LEU A 269 8.50 -5.24 0.79
C LEU A 269 9.35 -5.70 -0.41
N ARG A 270 9.89 -4.76 -1.19
CA ARG A 270 10.78 -5.03 -2.33
C ARG A 270 12.27 -5.03 -1.96
N ALA A 271 12.62 -4.77 -0.70
CA ALA A 271 14.00 -4.52 -0.27
C ALA A 271 14.70 -3.42 -1.09
N GLU A 272 13.94 -2.43 -1.59
CA GLU A 272 14.49 -1.28 -2.30
C GLU A 272 14.83 -0.14 -1.32
N PRO A 273 15.83 0.72 -1.62
CA PRO A 273 16.13 1.85 -0.76
C PRO A 273 14.92 2.77 -0.54
N LEU A 274 14.57 3.01 0.72
CA LEU A 274 13.39 3.80 1.12
C LEU A 274 13.39 5.23 0.58
N PHE A 275 14.53 5.78 0.16
CA PHE A 275 14.68 7.15 -0.35
C PHE A 275 14.86 7.25 -1.87
N LYS A 276 14.77 6.12 -2.60
CA LYS A 276 14.82 6.12 -4.07
C LYS A 276 13.52 6.70 -4.64
N ALA A 277 13.54 7.46 -5.74
CA ALA A 277 12.30 7.97 -6.34
C ALA A 277 11.36 6.82 -6.77
N ASP A 278 10.06 6.92 -6.49
CA ASP A 278 9.02 5.96 -6.89
C ASP A 278 8.05 6.65 -7.87
N ARG A 279 7.45 5.87 -8.75
CA ARG A 279 6.53 6.31 -9.80
C ARG A 279 5.14 5.69 -9.66
N ARG A 280 4.89 4.96 -8.58
CA ARG A 280 3.67 4.18 -8.39
C ARG A 280 2.75 4.78 -7.32
N HIS A 281 2.77 6.10 -7.21
CA HIS A 281 1.83 6.86 -6.39
C HIS A 281 0.38 6.58 -6.82
N ILE A 282 -0.57 6.80 -5.93
CA ILE A 282 -2.01 6.50 -6.10
C ILE A 282 -2.53 7.04 -7.44
N HIS A 283 -2.16 8.27 -7.79
CA HIS A 283 -2.59 8.91 -9.04
C HIS A 283 -2.04 8.21 -10.29
N HIS A 284 -0.79 7.74 -10.27
CA HIS A 284 -0.22 6.96 -11.38
C HIS A 284 -0.89 5.61 -11.52
N ARG A 285 -1.17 4.91 -10.41
CA ARG A 285 -1.89 3.62 -10.44
C ARG A 285 -3.30 3.76 -11.00
N LEU A 286 -4.04 4.80 -10.59
CA LEU A 286 -5.37 5.06 -11.14
C LEU A 286 -5.32 5.36 -12.65
N ARG A 287 -4.27 6.03 -13.14
CA ARG A 287 -4.05 6.22 -14.58
C ARG A 287 -3.70 4.92 -15.31
N GLU A 288 -2.85 4.07 -14.72
CA GLU A 288 -2.51 2.73 -15.26
C GLU A 288 -3.75 1.82 -15.35
N LEU A 289 -4.70 1.97 -14.44
CA LEU A 289 -6.01 1.30 -14.47
C LEU A 289 -6.99 1.89 -15.51
N GLY A 290 -6.56 2.85 -16.32
CA GLY A 290 -7.34 3.43 -17.41
C GLY A 290 -8.24 4.61 -17.02
N HIS A 291 -8.09 5.19 -15.82
CA HIS A 291 -8.83 6.41 -15.48
C HIS A 291 -8.24 7.65 -16.14
N SER A 292 -9.12 8.52 -16.67
CA SER A 292 -8.71 9.81 -17.21
C SER A 292 -8.15 10.73 -16.11
N PRO A 293 -7.22 11.65 -16.40
CA PRO A 293 -6.65 12.56 -15.41
C PRO A 293 -7.71 13.33 -14.59
N ARG A 294 -8.80 13.77 -15.24
CA ARG A 294 -9.95 14.41 -14.58
C ARG A 294 -10.61 13.49 -13.56
N LYS A 295 -10.85 12.23 -13.93
CA LYS A 295 -11.47 11.24 -13.03
C LYS A 295 -10.56 10.96 -11.83
N VAL A 296 -9.24 10.88 -12.03
CA VAL A 296 -8.27 10.71 -10.95
C VAL A 296 -8.34 11.88 -9.98
N ALA A 297 -8.28 13.12 -10.46
CA ALA A 297 -8.38 14.31 -9.62
C ALA A 297 -9.69 14.34 -8.80
N LEU A 298 -10.84 14.10 -9.45
CA LEU A 298 -12.15 14.09 -8.78
C LEU A 298 -12.27 12.97 -7.73
N LEU A 299 -11.73 11.78 -8.00
CA LEU A 299 -11.70 10.69 -7.01
C LEU A 299 -10.85 11.07 -5.80
N VAL A 300 -9.68 11.68 -6.02
CA VAL A 300 -8.82 12.16 -4.92
C VAL A 300 -9.54 13.25 -4.12
N TYR A 301 -10.28 14.16 -4.78
CA TYR A 301 -11.04 15.21 -4.10
C TYR A 301 -12.15 14.61 -3.24
N MET A 302 -12.89 13.64 -3.76
CA MET A 302 -13.93 12.93 -3.02
C MET A 302 -13.36 12.25 -1.77
N VAL A 303 -12.23 11.54 -1.88
CA VAL A 303 -11.59 10.88 -0.73
C VAL A 303 -11.01 11.91 0.24
N SER A 304 -10.40 12.99 -0.25
CA SER A 304 -9.88 14.07 0.59
C SER A 304 -11.00 14.78 1.36
N ALA A 305 -12.14 15.04 0.71
CA ALA A 305 -13.33 15.61 1.33
C ALA A 305 -13.93 14.67 2.38
N LEU A 306 -13.99 13.37 2.10
CA LEU A 306 -14.44 12.37 3.05
C LEU A 306 -13.54 12.32 4.29
N PHE A 307 -12.22 12.29 4.10
CA PHE A 307 -11.25 12.33 5.20
C PHE A 307 -11.33 13.63 6.00
N ALA A 308 -11.45 14.78 5.34
CA ALA A 308 -11.73 16.05 5.99
C ALA A 308 -12.99 15.98 6.86
N LEU A 309 -14.11 15.47 6.32
CA LEU A 309 -15.36 15.32 7.06
C LEU A 309 -15.22 14.37 8.26
N LEU A 310 -14.62 13.20 8.07
CA LEU A 310 -14.38 12.22 9.14
C LEU A 310 -13.51 12.80 10.26
N SER A 311 -12.49 13.60 9.92
CA SER A 311 -11.65 14.27 10.91
C SER A 311 -12.44 15.27 11.76
N LEU A 312 -13.41 15.98 11.18
CA LEU A 312 -14.26 16.93 11.91
C LEU A 312 -15.21 16.24 12.88
N LEU A 313 -15.68 15.03 12.56
CA LEU A 313 -16.53 14.25 13.45
C LEU A 313 -15.82 13.83 14.75
N LEU A 314 -14.47 13.78 14.75
CA LEU A 314 -13.69 13.49 15.96
C LEU A 314 -13.67 14.63 16.99
N VAL A 315 -14.03 15.86 16.58
CA VAL A 315 -14.08 17.01 17.49
C VAL A 315 -15.16 16.82 18.56
N ARG A 316 -16.23 16.09 18.26
CA ARG A 316 -17.31 15.84 19.22
C ARG A 316 -16.96 14.66 20.14
N PRO A 317 -17.02 14.85 21.47
CA PRO A 317 -16.82 13.74 22.40
C PRO A 317 -18.01 12.78 22.32
N GLY A 318 -17.74 11.53 21.92
CA GLY A 318 -18.75 10.48 21.84
C GLY A 318 -18.15 9.16 21.34
N GLY A 319 -18.05 8.15 22.21
CA GLY A 319 -17.35 6.89 21.90
C GLY A 319 -17.90 6.16 20.68
N HIS A 320 -19.23 6.14 20.50
CA HIS A 320 -19.87 5.48 19.35
C HIS A 320 -19.56 6.19 18.03
N MET A 321 -19.55 7.53 18.00
CA MET A 321 -19.24 8.31 16.81
C MET A 321 -17.77 8.10 16.41
N GLN A 322 -16.86 8.15 17.37
CA GLN A 322 -15.43 7.91 17.12
C GLN A 322 -15.18 6.49 16.60
N ALA A 323 -15.82 5.47 17.19
CA ALA A 323 -15.75 4.10 16.70
C ALA A 323 -16.26 3.98 15.25
N ALA A 324 -17.41 4.60 14.93
CA ALA A 324 -17.94 4.62 13.57
C ALA A 324 -16.98 5.30 12.59
N VAL A 325 -16.36 6.42 12.98
CA VAL A 325 -15.34 7.10 12.16
C VAL A 325 -14.16 6.16 11.85
N PHE A 326 -13.63 5.45 12.85
CA PHE A 326 -12.52 4.50 12.64
C PHE A 326 -12.92 3.31 11.76
N VAL A 327 -14.14 2.79 11.90
CA VAL A 327 -14.67 1.71 11.04
C VAL A 327 -14.77 2.20 9.60
N VAL A 328 -15.38 3.36 9.35
CA VAL A 328 -15.51 3.92 8.00
C VAL A 328 -14.14 4.22 7.40
N LEU A 329 -13.23 4.82 8.17
CA LEU A 329 -11.86 5.09 7.74
C LEU A 329 -11.14 3.80 7.34
N GLY A 330 -11.24 2.76 8.18
CA GLY A 330 -10.66 1.44 7.90
C GLY A 330 -11.23 0.82 6.63
N LEU A 331 -12.55 0.88 6.42
CA LEU A 331 -13.19 0.37 5.21
C LEU A 331 -12.76 1.15 3.96
N VAL A 332 -12.68 2.48 4.02
CA VAL A 332 -12.24 3.32 2.89
C VAL A 332 -10.79 2.98 2.51
N VAL A 333 -9.90 2.87 3.50
CA VAL A 333 -8.50 2.49 3.26
C VAL A 333 -8.42 1.07 2.69
N LEU A 334 -9.18 0.12 3.24
CA LEU A 334 -9.21 -1.26 2.76
C LEU A 334 -9.68 -1.35 1.30
N ILE A 335 -10.81 -0.72 0.98
CA ILE A 335 -11.36 -0.68 -0.38
C ILE A 335 -10.36 0.03 -1.32
N GLY A 336 -9.77 1.14 -0.88
CA GLY A 336 -8.76 1.88 -1.65
C GLY A 336 -7.56 1.00 -1.99
N VAL A 337 -6.99 0.32 -0.99
CA VAL A 337 -5.86 -0.61 -1.18
C VAL A 337 -6.23 -1.76 -2.13
N GLN A 338 -7.42 -2.34 -1.99
CA GLN A 338 -7.90 -3.41 -2.89
C GLN A 338 -8.06 -2.92 -4.32
N ARG A 339 -8.60 -1.72 -4.53
CA ARG A 339 -8.83 -1.14 -5.86
C ARG A 339 -7.56 -0.69 -6.56
N LEU A 340 -6.50 -0.36 -5.82
CA LEU A 340 -5.21 0.06 -6.38
C LEU A 340 -4.37 -1.11 -6.91
N ASP A 341 -4.83 -2.36 -6.70
CA ASP A 341 -4.24 -3.61 -7.18
C ASP A 341 -2.72 -3.64 -6.98
N VAL A 342 -2.29 -3.39 -5.74
CA VAL A 342 -0.87 -3.28 -5.39
C VAL A 342 -0.29 -4.67 -5.17
N PRO A 343 0.60 -5.19 -6.06
CA PRO A 343 1.03 -6.59 -6.02
C PRO A 343 1.73 -6.98 -4.71
N GLU A 344 2.47 -6.04 -4.12
CA GLU A 344 3.22 -6.28 -2.88
C GLU A 344 2.29 -6.50 -1.69
N LEU A 345 1.18 -5.76 -1.64
CA LEU A 345 0.16 -5.91 -0.60
C LEU A 345 -0.66 -7.19 -0.80
N LEU A 346 -0.84 -7.64 -2.04
CA LEU A 346 -1.43 -8.94 -2.35
C LEU A 346 -0.53 -10.10 -1.86
N GLU A 347 0.79 -10.03 -2.05
CA GLU A 347 1.72 -11.02 -1.48
C GLU A 347 1.71 -11.02 0.05
N LEU A 348 1.71 -9.83 0.68
CA LEU A 348 1.62 -9.74 2.14
C LEU A 348 0.31 -10.36 2.66
N ARG A 349 -0.82 -10.06 2.00
CA ARG A 349 -2.11 -10.69 2.30
C ARG A 349 -2.05 -12.20 2.12
N ARG A 350 -1.38 -12.69 1.08
CA ARG A 350 -1.16 -14.14 0.84
C ARG A 350 -0.35 -14.77 1.97
N LEU A 351 0.69 -14.10 2.47
CA LEU A 351 1.48 -14.57 3.62
C LEU A 351 0.67 -14.58 4.93
N VAL A 352 -0.12 -13.54 5.19
CA VAL A 352 -1.01 -13.49 6.36
C VAL A 352 -2.09 -14.56 6.28
N HIS A 353 -2.73 -14.77 5.13
CA HIS A 353 -3.69 -15.86 4.94
C HIS A 353 -3.05 -17.25 5.11
N ARG A 354 -1.80 -17.45 4.67
CA ARG A 354 -1.03 -18.68 4.96
C ARG A 354 -0.79 -18.86 6.46
N GLY A 355 -0.55 -17.77 7.19
CA GLY A 355 -0.36 -17.74 8.64
C GLY A 355 -1.64 -17.97 9.47
N LEU A 356 -2.84 -17.80 8.89
CA LEU A 356 -4.13 -17.97 9.58
C LEU A 356 -4.68 -19.41 9.56
N HIS A 357 -4.06 -20.34 8.81
CA HIS A 357 -4.42 -21.76 8.79
C HIS A 357 -3.32 -22.75 9.25
N PRO A 358 -2.57 -22.49 10.35
CA PRO A 358 -1.44 -23.31 10.75
C PRO A 358 -1.88 -24.73 11.14
N ARG A 359 -3.06 -24.90 11.75
CA ARG A 359 -3.55 -26.23 12.18
C ARG A 359 -3.75 -27.21 11.03
N ARG A 360 -4.29 -26.76 9.88
CA ARG A 360 -4.53 -27.64 8.73
C ARG A 360 -3.22 -28.05 8.06
N VAL A 361 -2.29 -27.10 7.88
CA VAL A 361 -0.96 -27.36 7.30
C VAL A 361 -0.13 -28.27 8.22
N ILE A 362 -0.13 -28.02 9.52
CA ILE A 362 0.59 -28.84 10.52
C ILE A 362 0.02 -30.26 10.57
N ALA A 363 -1.31 -30.41 10.74
CA ALA A 363 -1.94 -31.72 10.80
C ALA A 363 -1.66 -32.55 9.53
N ARG A 364 -1.61 -31.92 8.36
CA ARG A 364 -1.29 -32.60 7.10
C ARG A 364 0.18 -33.01 7.02
N ASN A 365 1.11 -32.13 7.38
CA ASN A 365 2.54 -32.46 7.36
C ASN A 365 2.87 -33.57 8.36
N VAL A 366 2.17 -33.63 9.49
CA VAL A 366 2.28 -34.73 10.46
C VAL A 366 1.79 -36.04 9.83
N ARG A 367 0.62 -36.08 9.19
CA ARG A 367 0.13 -37.31 8.53
C ARG A 367 1.01 -37.82 7.40
N ILE A 368 1.58 -36.92 6.58
CA ILE A 368 2.52 -37.33 5.54
C ILE A 368 3.77 -37.97 6.18
N ARG A 369 4.26 -37.43 7.31
CA ARG A 369 5.37 -38.01 8.06
C ARG A 369 5.00 -39.35 8.70
N GLU A 370 3.81 -39.47 9.29
CA GLU A 370 3.29 -40.75 9.80
C GLU A 370 3.19 -41.81 8.69
N ALA A 371 2.75 -41.41 7.49
CA ALA A 371 2.71 -42.28 6.32
C ALA A 371 4.12 -42.67 5.84
N VAL A 372 5.08 -41.73 5.86
CA VAL A 372 6.50 -42.02 5.59
C VAL A 372 7.05 -43.05 6.59
N ASP A 373 6.74 -42.90 7.88
CA ASP A 373 7.17 -43.83 8.93
C ASP A 373 6.45 -45.20 8.82
N ALA A 374 5.19 -45.22 8.39
CA ALA A 374 4.44 -46.43 8.10
C ALA A 374 5.02 -47.18 6.89
N LEU A 375 5.31 -46.48 5.78
CA LEU A 375 6.02 -47.03 4.63
C LEU A 375 7.41 -47.54 5.02
N GLY A 376 8.09 -46.82 5.91
CA GLY A 376 9.37 -47.24 6.49
C GLY A 376 9.30 -48.60 7.19
N ARG A 377 8.15 -48.97 7.76
CA ARG A 377 7.94 -50.24 8.48
C ARG A 377 7.16 -51.29 7.69
N ALA A 378 6.61 -50.94 6.53
CA ALA A 378 5.77 -51.82 5.73
C ALA A 378 6.50 -53.12 5.32
N ARG A 379 5.79 -54.24 5.44
CA ARG A 379 6.25 -55.60 5.08
C ARG A 379 5.36 -56.27 4.04
N SER A 380 4.20 -55.69 3.72
CA SER A 380 3.25 -56.20 2.72
C SER A 380 2.71 -55.07 1.84
N GLY A 381 2.22 -55.39 0.65
CA GLY A 381 1.56 -54.39 -0.21
C GLY A 381 0.31 -53.78 0.41
N ALA A 382 -0.41 -54.54 1.25
CA ALA A 382 -1.58 -54.03 1.98
C ALA A 382 -1.20 -52.89 2.93
N GLU A 383 -0.06 -52.99 3.63
CA GLU A 383 0.46 -51.93 4.49
C GLU A 383 0.94 -50.71 3.71
N VAL A 384 1.49 -50.91 2.51
CA VAL A 384 1.87 -49.80 1.60
C VAL A 384 0.65 -49.01 1.18
N VAL A 385 -0.41 -49.70 0.73
CA VAL A 385 -1.67 -49.06 0.34
C VAL A 385 -2.30 -48.33 1.52
N ALA A 386 -2.37 -48.95 2.70
CA ALA A 386 -2.93 -48.32 3.90
C ALA A 386 -2.18 -47.04 4.30
N ALA A 387 -0.84 -47.02 4.18
CA ALA A 387 -0.05 -45.82 4.46
C ALA A 387 -0.33 -44.69 3.45
N LEU A 388 -0.50 -45.02 2.17
CA LEU A 388 -0.89 -44.04 1.15
C LEU A 388 -2.30 -43.51 1.38
N GLU A 389 -3.26 -44.37 1.70
CA GLU A 389 -4.63 -43.96 2.05
C GLU A 389 -4.64 -43.02 3.26
N HIS A 390 -3.85 -43.30 4.30
CA HIS A 390 -3.73 -42.41 5.48
C HIS A 390 -3.20 -41.03 5.13
N ALA A 391 -2.21 -40.95 4.22
CA ALA A 391 -1.69 -39.69 3.72
C ALA A 391 -2.74 -38.89 2.91
N LEU A 392 -3.61 -39.59 2.17
CA LEU A 392 -4.56 -39.00 1.23
C LEU A 392 -5.93 -38.67 1.84
N ALA A 393 -6.39 -39.44 2.83
CA ALA A 393 -7.71 -39.31 3.46
C ALA A 393 -7.96 -37.96 4.15
N ALA A 394 -6.91 -37.15 4.35
CA ALA A 394 -6.98 -35.83 4.97
C ALA A 394 -6.89 -34.67 3.97
N GLY A 395 -6.73 -34.95 2.68
CA GLY A 395 -6.14 -34.04 1.71
C GLY A 395 -7.12 -33.32 0.78
N GLU A 396 -6.55 -32.37 0.02
CA GLU A 396 -7.15 -31.72 -1.16
C GLU A 396 -7.08 -32.63 -2.40
N PHE A 397 -6.45 -33.80 -2.27
CA PHE A 397 -6.39 -34.79 -3.32
C PHE A 397 -7.77 -35.42 -3.51
N VAL A 398 -8.26 -35.35 -4.74
CA VAL A 398 -9.55 -35.93 -5.14
C VAL A 398 -9.36 -37.36 -5.61
N ARG A 399 -8.19 -37.65 -6.19
CA ARG A 399 -7.84 -38.95 -6.74
C ARG A 399 -6.36 -39.21 -6.56
N ALA A 400 -5.99 -40.47 -6.40
CA ALA A 400 -4.62 -40.93 -6.49
C ALA A 400 -4.57 -42.26 -7.24
N GLU A 401 -3.43 -42.51 -7.89
CA GLU A 401 -3.21 -43.74 -8.64
C GLU A 401 -1.75 -44.15 -8.56
N LEU A 402 -1.52 -45.40 -8.22
CA LEU A 402 -0.21 -46.02 -8.25
C LEU A 402 -0.22 -47.12 -9.31
N TRP A 403 0.59 -46.97 -10.34
CA TRP A 403 0.80 -47.98 -11.36
C TRP A 403 2.19 -48.58 -11.23
N LEU A 404 2.26 -49.92 -11.22
CA LEU A 404 3.49 -50.69 -11.18
C LEU A 404 3.48 -51.76 -12.28
N PRO A 405 4.62 -52.04 -12.94
CA PRO A 405 4.74 -53.09 -13.94
C PRO A 405 4.57 -54.49 -13.33
N GLU A 406 4.18 -55.48 -14.14
CA GLU A 406 3.83 -56.85 -13.76
C GLU A 406 4.71 -57.48 -12.65
N ARG A 407 6.04 -57.38 -12.78
CA ARG A 407 6.99 -57.99 -11.84
C ARG A 407 6.92 -57.37 -10.45
N LEU A 408 6.87 -56.04 -10.38
CA LEU A 408 6.82 -55.28 -9.14
C LEU A 408 5.40 -55.23 -8.56
N GLY A 409 4.40 -55.17 -9.43
CA GLY A 409 2.99 -55.04 -9.06
C GLY A 409 2.43 -56.23 -8.28
N ARG A 410 3.05 -57.42 -8.37
CA ARG A 410 2.71 -58.57 -7.51
C ARG A 410 2.82 -58.26 -6.02
N VAL A 411 3.69 -57.33 -5.63
CA VAL A 411 3.81 -56.85 -4.25
C VAL A 411 2.48 -56.29 -3.73
N LEU A 412 1.67 -55.69 -4.61
CA LEU A 412 0.38 -55.09 -4.28
C LEU A 412 -0.81 -56.03 -4.50
N ALA A 413 -0.59 -57.28 -4.91
CA ALA A 413 -1.68 -58.19 -5.28
C ALA A 413 -2.67 -58.45 -4.14
N ASP A 414 -2.18 -58.47 -2.89
CA ASP A 414 -2.99 -58.72 -1.70
C ASP A 414 -3.65 -57.44 -1.13
N ALA A 415 -3.41 -56.29 -1.76
CA ALA A 415 -3.93 -55.01 -1.28
C ALA A 415 -5.32 -54.69 -1.84
N ARG A 416 -6.11 -53.93 -1.07
CA ARG A 416 -7.45 -53.50 -1.48
C ARG A 416 -7.38 -52.50 -2.62
N ALA A 417 -8.43 -52.46 -3.44
CA ALA A 417 -8.58 -51.53 -4.57
C ALA A 417 -7.42 -51.58 -5.59
N VAL A 418 -6.75 -52.73 -5.68
CA VAL A 418 -5.74 -53.02 -6.71
C VAL A 418 -6.37 -53.87 -7.80
N GLN A 419 -6.15 -53.47 -9.06
CA GLN A 419 -6.61 -54.19 -10.23
C GLN A 419 -5.42 -54.57 -11.10
N ARG A 420 -5.47 -55.77 -11.69
CA ARG A 420 -4.51 -56.16 -12.73
C ARG A 420 -4.92 -55.50 -14.05
N ALA A 421 -4.01 -54.72 -14.62
CA ALA A 421 -4.16 -54.06 -15.92
C ALA A 421 -3.30 -54.78 -16.97
N HIS A 422 -3.47 -54.43 -18.25
CA HIS A 422 -2.85 -55.13 -19.39
C HIS A 422 -1.31 -55.18 -19.39
N ALA A 423 -0.65 -54.43 -18.51
CA ALA A 423 0.82 -54.38 -18.36
C ALA A 423 1.30 -54.26 -16.89
N GLY A 424 0.47 -54.59 -15.90
CA GLY A 424 0.87 -54.48 -14.49
C GLY A 424 -0.28 -54.41 -13.49
N TYR A 425 -0.01 -53.81 -12.33
CA TYR A 425 -0.99 -53.61 -11.26
C TYR A 425 -1.24 -52.13 -11.05
N ARG A 426 -2.51 -51.78 -10.85
CA ARG A 426 -2.98 -50.41 -10.66
C ARG A 426 -3.78 -50.34 -9.36
N TRP A 427 -3.32 -49.52 -8.43
CA TRP A 427 -4.09 -49.09 -7.28
C TRP A 427 -4.72 -47.73 -7.56
N ALA A 428 -5.99 -47.56 -7.21
CA ALA A 428 -6.70 -46.30 -7.35
C ALA A 428 -7.41 -45.93 -6.05
N TRP A 429 -7.30 -44.67 -5.67
CA TRP A 429 -8.00 -44.07 -4.54
C TRP A 429 -8.77 -42.84 -5.01
N ALA A 430 -9.98 -42.65 -4.47
CA ALA A 430 -10.81 -41.49 -4.72
C ALA A 430 -11.47 -41.04 -3.42
N ALA A 431 -11.58 -39.73 -3.23
CA ALA A 431 -12.31 -39.16 -2.11
C ALA A 431 -13.82 -39.48 -2.23
N ALA A 432 -14.47 -39.77 -1.10
CA ALA A 432 -15.84 -40.27 -1.05
C ALA A 432 -16.92 -39.27 -1.53
N ASP A 433 -16.58 -37.99 -1.70
CA ASP A 433 -17.56 -36.96 -2.04
C ASP A 433 -16.92 -35.80 -2.81
N ARG A 434 -17.57 -35.44 -3.93
CA ARG A 434 -17.43 -34.25 -4.79
C ARG A 434 -16.76 -34.44 -6.18
N PRO A 435 -17.55 -34.43 -7.27
CA PRO A 435 -17.04 -34.22 -8.62
C PRO A 435 -16.47 -32.79 -8.77
N SER A 436 -15.43 -32.64 -9.60
CA SER A 436 -14.80 -31.34 -9.91
C SER A 436 -14.34 -31.38 -11.37
N ASP A 437 -14.65 -30.33 -12.13
CA ASP A 437 -14.44 -30.30 -13.59
C ASP A 437 -12.99 -29.99 -14.00
N GLU A 438 -12.19 -29.40 -13.11
CA GLU A 438 -10.78 -29.08 -13.36
C GLU A 438 -9.88 -29.56 -12.21
N LEU A 439 -8.93 -30.45 -12.54
CA LEU A 439 -7.97 -31.03 -11.61
C LEU A 439 -6.53 -30.75 -12.04
N TRP A 440 -5.65 -30.39 -11.11
CA TRP A 440 -4.20 -30.47 -11.27
C TRP A 440 -3.75 -31.92 -11.13
N GLU A 441 -2.83 -32.36 -11.99
CA GLU A 441 -2.16 -33.66 -11.90
C GLU A 441 -0.68 -33.49 -11.51
N LEU A 442 -0.27 -34.19 -10.45
CA LEU A 442 1.12 -34.33 -10.02
C LEU A 442 1.59 -35.75 -10.33
N ARG A 443 2.51 -35.89 -11.29
CA ARG A 443 3.09 -37.20 -11.67
C ARG A 443 4.45 -37.40 -11.03
N LEU A 444 4.62 -38.51 -10.33
CA LEU A 444 5.84 -38.91 -9.62
C LEU A 444 6.32 -40.26 -10.18
N PRO A 445 7.07 -40.27 -11.30
CA PRO A 445 7.56 -41.50 -11.90
C PRO A 445 8.72 -42.11 -11.09
N PHE A 446 8.83 -43.43 -11.15
CA PHE A 446 9.92 -44.22 -10.58
C PHE A 446 10.79 -44.78 -11.70
N ARG A 447 12.10 -44.86 -11.50
CA ARG A 447 13.04 -45.46 -12.46
C ARG A 447 13.67 -46.72 -11.91
N GLY A 448 13.84 -47.73 -12.76
CA GLY A 448 14.65 -48.90 -12.47
C GLY A 448 16.15 -48.61 -12.52
N ALA A 449 16.96 -49.58 -12.11
CA ALA A 449 18.43 -49.49 -12.13
C ALA A 449 19.01 -49.34 -13.56
N ASP A 450 18.23 -49.73 -14.57
CA ASP A 450 18.46 -49.58 -16.01
C ASP A 450 18.08 -48.18 -16.55
N GLY A 451 17.51 -47.31 -15.71
CA GLY A 451 17.07 -45.97 -16.08
C GLY A 451 15.73 -45.91 -16.81
N LEU A 452 15.06 -47.05 -17.02
CA LEU A 452 13.73 -47.14 -17.63
C LEU A 452 12.62 -46.85 -16.60
N ASP A 453 11.46 -46.40 -17.08
CA ASP A 453 10.29 -46.13 -16.22
C ASP A 453 9.77 -47.43 -15.61
N ALA A 454 9.78 -47.49 -14.28
CA ALA A 454 9.49 -48.69 -13.49
C ALA A 454 8.24 -48.55 -12.61
N GLY A 455 7.43 -47.51 -12.86
CA GLY A 455 6.18 -47.24 -12.16
C GLY A 455 5.91 -45.74 -12.04
N GLN A 456 4.72 -45.38 -11.58
CA GLN A 456 4.37 -43.99 -11.32
C GLN A 456 3.30 -43.86 -10.23
N LEU A 457 3.42 -42.81 -9.41
CA LEU A 457 2.36 -42.32 -8.54
C LEU A 457 1.80 -41.02 -9.12
N CYS A 458 0.52 -41.01 -9.44
CA CYS A 458 -0.22 -39.82 -9.88
C CYS A 458 -1.15 -39.36 -8.76
N LEU A 459 -1.11 -38.08 -8.43
CA LEU A 459 -1.99 -37.44 -7.44
C LEU A 459 -2.76 -36.32 -8.13
N TRP A 460 -4.07 -36.24 -7.94
CA TRP A 460 -4.92 -35.19 -8.52
C TRP A 460 -5.54 -34.31 -7.44
N GLN A 461 -5.51 -33.00 -7.64
CA GLN A 461 -6.02 -31.97 -6.72
C GLN A 461 -6.93 -30.97 -7.45
N ARG A 462 -7.84 -30.28 -6.76
CA ARG A 462 -8.74 -29.26 -7.35
C ARG A 462 -8.01 -27.99 -7.76
N VAL A 463 -8.46 -27.36 -8.86
CA VAL A 463 -7.93 -26.06 -9.33
C VAL A 463 -8.45 -24.86 -8.51
N GLN A 464 -9.64 -24.95 -7.91
CA GLN A 464 -10.26 -23.84 -7.16
C GLN A 464 -9.64 -23.57 -5.77
N ASP A 465 -8.82 -24.49 -5.24
CA ASP A 465 -8.02 -24.19 -4.06
C ASP A 465 -6.85 -23.32 -4.52
N GLU A 466 -6.85 -22.04 -4.13
CA GLU A 466 -5.97 -20.99 -4.72
C GLU A 466 -4.47 -21.32 -4.73
N HIS A 467 -3.99 -22.35 -4.01
CA HIS A 467 -2.67 -22.96 -4.21
C HIS A 467 -2.63 -24.45 -3.80
N PRO A 468 -1.95 -25.33 -4.57
CA PRO A 468 -1.60 -26.67 -4.11
C PRO A 468 -0.49 -26.52 -3.08
N LEU A 469 -0.79 -26.76 -1.81
CA LEU A 469 0.21 -26.59 -0.76
C LEU A 469 0.26 -27.75 0.20
N ALA A 470 0.06 -28.99 -0.24
CA ALA A 470 0.99 -30.02 0.23
C ALA A 470 2.37 -29.60 -0.24
N ASP A 471 3.32 -29.51 0.68
CA ASP A 471 4.69 -29.16 0.33
C ASP A 471 5.14 -30.21 -0.70
N VAL A 472 5.09 -29.88 -1.99
CA VAL A 472 5.43 -30.80 -3.09
C VAL A 472 6.83 -31.33 -2.84
N ARG A 473 7.66 -30.53 -2.16
CA ARG A 473 8.94 -30.94 -1.61
C ARG A 473 8.82 -32.07 -0.60
N LEU A 474 7.91 -32.03 0.38
CA LEU A 474 7.69 -33.13 1.32
C LEU A 474 7.23 -34.42 0.61
N ILE A 475 6.34 -34.32 -0.36
CA ILE A 475 5.88 -35.47 -1.15
C ILE A 475 7.02 -36.04 -2.00
N ALA A 476 7.71 -35.20 -2.78
CA ALA A 476 8.77 -35.63 -3.69
C ALA A 476 10.07 -36.05 -2.97
N THR A 477 10.41 -35.45 -1.82
CA THR A 477 11.66 -35.73 -1.11
C THR A 477 11.52 -36.72 0.04
N GLN A 478 10.31 -36.96 0.57
CA GLN A 478 10.09 -37.90 1.67
C GLN A 478 9.15 -39.03 1.30
N LEU A 479 7.92 -38.71 0.86
CA LEU A 479 6.90 -39.72 0.58
C LEU A 479 7.29 -40.64 -0.59
N GLN A 480 7.66 -40.07 -1.73
CA GLN A 480 8.06 -40.83 -2.92
C GLN A 480 9.29 -41.72 -2.64
N PRO A 481 10.40 -41.23 -2.04
CA PRO A 481 11.53 -42.08 -1.70
C PRO A 481 11.19 -43.16 -0.67
N ALA A 482 10.32 -42.88 0.30
CA ALA A 482 9.87 -43.88 1.27
C ALA A 482 9.04 -44.98 0.62
N LEU A 483 8.12 -44.62 -0.28
CA LEU A 483 7.32 -45.56 -1.07
C LEU A 483 8.22 -46.45 -1.93
N VAL A 484 9.16 -45.85 -2.65
CA VAL A 484 10.13 -46.56 -3.49
C VAL A 484 10.95 -47.58 -2.68
N ARG A 485 11.45 -47.17 -1.50
CA ARG A 485 12.19 -48.08 -0.60
C ARG A 485 11.31 -49.21 -0.05
N ALA A 486 10.04 -48.93 0.27
CA ALA A 486 9.11 -49.94 0.75
C ALA A 486 8.83 -51.00 -0.34
N LEU A 487 8.53 -50.54 -1.56
CA LEU A 487 8.28 -51.42 -2.71
C LEU A 487 9.50 -52.28 -3.06
N GLY A 488 10.71 -51.68 -3.07
CA GLY A 488 11.95 -52.43 -3.29
C GLY A 488 12.18 -53.50 -2.22
N ARG A 489 12.01 -53.16 -0.94
CA ARG A 489 12.22 -54.09 0.18
C ARG A 489 11.26 -55.28 0.16
N ILE A 490 9.99 -55.06 -0.20
CA ILE A 490 9.00 -56.13 -0.29
C ILE A 490 9.23 -56.96 -1.58
N GLY A 491 9.67 -56.32 -2.66
CA GLY A 491 10.01 -56.97 -3.92
C GLY A 491 11.29 -57.82 -3.88
N ASP A 492 12.28 -57.45 -3.07
CA ASP A 492 13.58 -58.14 -2.94
C ASP A 492 13.51 -59.53 -2.28
N GLN A 493 12.33 -59.97 -1.84
CA GLN A 493 12.10 -61.40 -1.56
C GLN A 493 12.13 -62.27 -2.84
N GLY A 494 12.35 -61.67 -4.02
CA GLY A 494 12.75 -62.35 -5.24
C GLY A 494 12.90 -61.41 -6.45
N ALA A 495 14.12 -60.90 -6.66
CA ALA A 495 14.62 -60.30 -7.92
C ALA A 495 13.85 -59.07 -8.48
N VAL A 496 13.89 -57.94 -7.78
CA VAL A 496 13.37 -56.65 -8.28
C VAL A 496 14.50 -55.61 -8.38
N PRO A 497 14.65 -54.87 -9.50
CA PRO A 497 15.75 -53.91 -9.65
C PRO A 497 15.61 -52.71 -8.70
N ALA A 498 16.75 -52.16 -8.28
CA ALA A 498 16.80 -50.98 -7.43
C ALA A 498 16.03 -49.80 -8.07
N LEU A 499 15.03 -49.29 -7.37
CA LEU A 499 14.19 -48.17 -7.82
C LEU A 499 14.76 -46.84 -7.33
N SER A 500 14.69 -45.81 -8.16
CA SER A 500 15.09 -44.44 -7.82
C SER A 500 14.01 -43.42 -8.21
N PRO A 501 13.85 -42.32 -7.45
CA PRO A 501 12.93 -41.25 -7.83
C PRO A 501 13.46 -40.50 -9.07
N ALA A 502 12.58 -40.20 -10.02
CA ALA A 502 12.94 -39.43 -11.21
C ALA A 502 13.11 -37.91 -10.90
N PRO A 503 14.04 -37.19 -11.56
CA PRO A 503 14.32 -35.78 -11.26
C PRO A 503 13.29 -34.77 -11.79
N ARG A 504 12.35 -35.18 -12.65
CA ARG A 504 11.34 -34.29 -13.26
C ARG A 504 9.94 -34.61 -12.71
N VAL A 505 9.45 -33.75 -11.83
CA VAL A 505 8.04 -33.67 -11.45
C VAL A 505 7.29 -32.96 -12.58
N ALA A 506 6.29 -33.59 -13.18
CA ALA A 506 5.44 -32.97 -14.20
C ALA A 506 4.11 -32.51 -13.56
N MET A 507 3.75 -31.24 -13.80
CA MET A 507 2.46 -30.67 -13.39
C MET A 507 1.66 -30.29 -14.64
N ALA A 508 0.41 -30.73 -14.72
CA ALA A 508 -0.51 -30.40 -15.82
C ALA A 508 -1.93 -30.13 -15.29
N VAL A 509 -2.69 -29.29 -15.99
CA VAL A 509 -4.14 -29.13 -15.77
C VAL A 509 -4.85 -30.20 -16.57
N ALA A 510 -5.51 -31.13 -15.89
CA ALA A 510 -6.36 -32.14 -16.52
C ALA A 510 -7.77 -31.57 -16.67
N GLY A 511 -8.10 -31.08 -17.86
CA GLY A 511 -9.47 -30.83 -18.29
C GLY A 511 -10.14 -32.14 -18.67
N GLY A 512 -11.42 -32.29 -18.30
CA GLY A 512 -12.22 -33.47 -18.59
C GLY A 512 -12.35 -33.74 -20.09
N ASP A 513 -11.46 -34.57 -20.63
CA ASP A 513 -11.78 -35.71 -21.50
C ASP A 513 -10.49 -36.50 -21.77
N ARG A 514 -10.24 -37.54 -20.97
CA ARG A 514 -9.27 -38.60 -21.31
C ARG A 514 -9.90 -39.96 -21.06
N ALA A 515 -11.11 -40.14 -21.59
CA ALA A 515 -11.49 -41.43 -22.12
C ALA A 515 -10.98 -41.48 -23.57
N ARG A 516 -10.00 -42.35 -23.83
CA ARG A 516 -9.30 -42.64 -25.10
C ARG A 516 -7.93 -41.96 -25.23
N LEU A 517 -6.90 -42.78 -25.10
CA LEU A 517 -5.94 -43.14 -26.17
C LEU A 517 -4.74 -43.89 -25.54
N PRO A 518 -4.15 -44.82 -26.30
CA PRO A 518 -4.61 -46.17 -26.65
C PRO A 518 -4.40 -47.21 -25.53
#